data_AF-A0A954BA43-F1
#
_entry.id   AF-A0A954BA43-F1
#
_cell.length_a   1.000
_cell.length_b   1.000
_cell.length_c   1.000
_cell.angle_alpha   90.00
_cell.angle_beta   90.00
_cell.angle_gamma   90.00
#
_symmetry.space_group_name_H-M   'P 1'
#
loop_
_entity.id
_entity.type
_entity.pdbx_description
1 polymer ?
#
loop_
_entity_poly.entity_id
_entity_poly.type
_entity_poly.pdbx_seq_one_letter_code
_entity_poly.pdbx_strand_id
1 'polypeptide(L)'
;GSGDYDFYQYGNGKIAFPVKGEDGTGLSVVVNSLTLEMEEVGPYFETLPVGYALTDDWSRNNRSDYKQVAVQKVAAMTSGHGILSGESIYLPMRHEDGEVTAFGHPNIIGMVPLYLPEIEGVRGWLVVYEAADGRWYRLIGGAVDGDLMRGKPEELLPASVMDYILGRKNYPPFADIWIGTMDEDEYYGLFAGADRRDVPEPPLRIAARYFKDPMNRSAGVTDWYDVGMDIGPEELWAAYEARDRKATHPDNPLAMERPLILATAREWWESNKAYREYLETPWDVLQARYEAESRATLKASADAILSMSGTDVPYGGDFYTAARTLGGTYLSTYWRRWRRLPRSSDAYDICSRFGTNSPECNLVMPWAQNAFDAQRAQEQKASDAYARQVELTKRKPPAYRPPSYGPRCYDQGNGKELCFYD
;
A
#
# COMPACT_ATOMS: atom_id res chain seq x y z
N GLY A 1 13.15 16.36 -28.20
CA GLY A 1 13.93 15.51 -29.12
C GLY A 1 14.16 14.21 -28.39
N SER A 2 13.29 13.24 -28.60
CA SER A 2 13.31 11.94 -27.96
C SER A 2 14.52 11.17 -28.48
N GLY A 3 15.36 10.68 -27.57
CA GLY A 3 16.55 9.91 -27.90
C GLY A 3 16.18 8.52 -28.38
N ASP A 4 15.77 8.41 -29.64
CA ASP A 4 15.88 7.15 -30.37
C ASP A 4 17.37 6.82 -30.41
N TYR A 5 17.77 5.69 -29.83
CA TYR A 5 19.13 5.21 -30.04
C TYR A 5 19.26 4.88 -31.54
N ASP A 6 20.12 5.62 -32.25
CA ASP A 6 20.42 5.42 -33.68
C ASP A 6 21.04 4.04 -33.98
N PHE A 7 21.25 3.21 -32.96
CA PHE A 7 21.79 1.87 -33.05
C PHE A 7 21.51 1.03 -31.79
N TYR A 8 21.62 -0.29 -31.91
CA TYR A 8 21.57 -1.24 -30.80
C TYR A 8 22.81 -2.14 -30.81
N GLN A 9 23.44 -2.30 -29.64
CA GLN A 9 24.63 -3.15 -29.49
C GLN A 9 24.24 -4.53 -28.94
N TYR A 10 24.59 -5.58 -29.68
CA TYR A 10 24.41 -6.97 -29.28
C TYR A 10 25.61 -7.49 -28.49
N GLY A 11 25.36 -8.51 -27.66
CA GLY A 11 26.36 -9.13 -26.78
C GLY A 11 27.49 -9.85 -27.52
N ASN A 12 27.30 -10.21 -28.79
CA ASN A 12 28.34 -10.79 -29.66
C ASN A 12 29.28 -9.73 -30.28
N GLY A 13 29.15 -8.46 -29.92
CA GLY A 13 29.99 -7.39 -30.45
C GLY A 13 29.53 -6.88 -31.83
N LYS A 14 28.29 -7.16 -32.25
CA LYS A 14 27.67 -6.52 -33.41
C LYS A 14 26.89 -5.27 -33.00
N ILE A 15 26.82 -4.30 -33.89
CA ILE A 15 26.03 -3.08 -33.76
C ILE A 15 25.04 -3.03 -34.92
N ALA A 16 23.75 -2.92 -34.64
CA ALA A 16 22.71 -2.77 -35.66
C ALA A 16 22.19 -1.33 -35.71
N PHE A 17 22.06 -0.79 -36.91
CA PHE A 17 21.54 0.55 -37.18
C PHE A 17 20.20 0.42 -37.91
N PRO A 18 19.08 0.90 -37.35
CA PRO A 18 17.82 0.97 -38.08
C PRO A 18 17.88 2.14 -39.08
N VAL A 19 17.69 1.85 -40.36
CA VAL A 19 17.74 2.84 -41.45
C VAL A 19 16.37 2.91 -42.10
N LYS A 20 15.79 4.11 -42.13
CA LYS A 20 14.51 4.38 -42.76
C LYS A 20 14.73 5.15 -44.06
N GLY A 21 14.25 4.60 -45.17
CA GLY A 21 14.23 5.26 -46.47
C GLY A 21 13.19 6.39 -46.52
N GLU A 22 13.36 7.29 -47.50
CA GLU A 22 12.43 8.41 -47.74
C GLU A 22 11.00 7.95 -48.08
N ASP A 23 10.87 6.75 -48.63
CA ASP A 23 9.60 6.09 -48.95
C ASP A 23 8.92 5.43 -47.73
N GLY A 24 9.53 5.56 -46.55
CA GLY A 24 9.07 4.96 -45.30
C GLY A 24 9.41 3.49 -45.13
N THR A 25 10.06 2.86 -46.12
CA THR A 25 10.57 1.49 -45.97
C THR A 25 11.78 1.48 -45.05
N GLY A 26 11.87 0.47 -44.19
CA GLY A 26 12.96 0.35 -43.22
C GLY A 26 13.78 -0.91 -43.45
N LEU A 27 15.08 -0.83 -43.19
CA LEU A 27 15.99 -1.97 -43.07
C LEU A 27 16.89 -1.77 -41.86
N SER A 28 17.63 -2.80 -41.47
CA SER A 28 18.72 -2.66 -40.51
C SER A 28 20.05 -3.01 -41.15
N VAL A 29 21.09 -2.27 -40.78
CA VAL A 29 22.47 -2.55 -41.18
C VAL A 29 23.23 -3.01 -39.95
N VAL A 30 23.80 -4.21 -40.00
CA VAL A 30 24.57 -4.81 -38.91
C VAL A 30 26.06 -4.72 -39.22
N VAL A 31 26.80 -4.13 -38.31
CA VAL A 31 28.24 -3.88 -38.43
C VAL A 31 28.96 -4.60 -37.29
N ASN A 32 30.10 -5.22 -37.60
CA ASN A 32 30.98 -5.76 -36.58
C ASN A 32 31.69 -4.61 -35.84
N SER A 33 31.56 -4.52 -34.52
CA SER A 33 32.16 -3.41 -33.76
C SER A 33 33.69 -3.41 -33.75
N LEU A 34 34.33 -4.54 -34.02
CA LEU A 34 35.79 -4.68 -34.03
C LEU A 34 36.38 -4.39 -35.40
N THR A 35 35.79 -4.91 -36.48
CA THR A 35 36.32 -4.72 -37.85
C THR A 35 35.73 -3.48 -38.54
N LEU A 36 34.60 -2.97 -38.04
CA LEU A 36 33.81 -1.91 -38.66
C LEU A 36 33.29 -2.27 -40.07
N GLU A 37 33.29 -3.56 -40.40
CA GLU A 37 32.75 -4.06 -41.66
C GLU A 37 31.27 -4.39 -41.51
N MET A 38 30.50 -4.12 -42.57
CA MET A 38 29.10 -4.53 -42.67
C MET A 38 29.04 -6.05 -42.79
N GLU A 39 28.33 -6.70 -41.87
CA GLU A 39 28.15 -8.15 -41.87
C GLU A 39 26.83 -8.56 -42.51
N GLU A 40 25.75 -7.82 -42.23
CA GLU A 40 24.40 -8.22 -42.60
C GLU A 40 23.50 -7.02 -42.85
N VAL A 41 22.53 -7.18 -43.75
CA VAL A 41 21.40 -6.28 -43.91
C VAL A 41 20.13 -7.06 -43.58
N GLY A 42 19.44 -6.65 -42.52
CA GLY A 42 18.27 -7.33 -41.98
C GLY A 42 16.99 -6.50 -42.09
N PRO A 43 15.87 -7.04 -41.59
CA PRO A 43 14.62 -6.28 -41.43
C PRO A 43 14.81 -5.08 -40.49
N TYR A 44 13.97 -4.06 -40.66
CA TYR A 44 13.91 -2.93 -39.72
C TYR A 44 13.57 -3.39 -38.30
N PHE A 45 14.23 -2.80 -37.31
CA PHE A 45 13.91 -2.98 -35.90
C PHE A 45 13.65 -1.64 -35.24
N GLU A 46 12.95 -1.68 -34.11
CA GLU A 46 12.70 -0.54 -33.24
C GLU A 46 13.31 -0.83 -31.87
N THR A 47 13.64 0.23 -31.14
CA THR A 47 14.08 0.09 -29.75
C THR A 47 12.99 0.66 -28.86
N LEU A 48 12.46 -0.18 -27.96
CA LEU A 48 11.43 0.23 -27.02
C LEU A 48 12.03 0.45 -25.63
N PRO A 49 11.74 1.58 -24.95
CA PRO A 49 12.12 1.80 -23.56
C PRO A 49 11.19 0.99 -22.65
N VAL A 50 11.63 -0.17 -22.19
CA VAL A 50 10.84 -1.04 -21.29
C VAL A 50 11.20 -0.74 -19.85
N GLY A 51 10.20 -0.42 -19.03
CA GLY A 51 10.43 -0.04 -17.63
C GLY A 51 9.76 -0.98 -16.63
N TYR A 52 9.65 -0.48 -15.40
CA TYR A 52 8.90 -1.13 -14.33
C TYR A 52 7.43 -1.36 -14.71
N ALA A 53 6.88 -2.47 -14.20
CA ALA A 53 5.45 -2.75 -14.16
C ALA A 53 4.66 -1.61 -13.49
N LEU A 54 3.41 -1.44 -13.92
CA LEU A 54 2.47 -0.58 -13.21
C LEU A 54 2.26 -1.12 -11.79
N THR A 55 2.48 -0.27 -10.81
CA THR A 55 2.04 -0.51 -9.43
C THR A 55 0.68 0.15 -9.20
N ASP A 56 -0.03 -0.27 -8.14
CA ASP A 56 -1.37 0.21 -7.76
C ASP A 56 -1.49 1.74 -7.64
N ASP A 57 -0.38 2.47 -7.53
CA ASP A 57 -0.33 3.93 -7.43
C ASP A 57 0.44 4.55 -8.61
N TRP A 58 -0.33 5.10 -9.54
CA TRP A 58 0.14 5.81 -10.74
C TRP A 58 1.07 6.98 -10.42
N SER A 59 0.85 7.66 -9.28
CA SER A 59 1.61 8.86 -8.87
C SER A 59 3.04 8.57 -8.43
N ARG A 60 3.36 7.31 -8.10
CA ARG A 60 4.72 6.87 -7.73
C ARG A 60 5.55 6.39 -8.91
N ASN A 61 4.95 6.26 -10.10
CA ASN A 61 5.57 5.62 -11.26
C ASN A 61 6.49 6.55 -12.08
N ASN A 62 7.00 7.64 -11.49
CA ASN A 62 8.04 8.53 -12.04
C ASN A 62 9.45 7.89 -12.17
N ARG A 63 9.55 6.56 -12.19
CA ARG A 63 10.83 5.88 -12.43
C ARG A 63 11.13 5.96 -13.93
N SER A 64 12.04 6.87 -14.27
CA SER A 64 12.61 7.05 -15.61
C SER A 64 13.63 5.98 -15.99
N ASP A 65 13.84 4.98 -15.13
CA ASP A 65 14.73 3.86 -15.41
C ASP A 65 14.03 2.92 -16.40
N TYR A 66 14.59 2.85 -17.61
CA TYR A 66 14.17 1.95 -18.67
C TYR A 66 15.36 1.14 -19.18
N LYS A 67 15.07 -0.08 -19.63
CA LYS A 67 15.99 -0.85 -20.45
C LYS A 67 15.54 -0.75 -21.90
N GLN A 68 16.49 -0.39 -22.75
CA GLN A 68 16.27 -0.40 -24.19
C GLN A 68 16.21 -1.84 -24.68
N VAL A 69 15.13 -2.17 -25.39
CA VAL A 69 14.88 -3.52 -25.92
C VAL A 69 14.68 -3.42 -27.42
N ALA A 70 15.54 -4.09 -28.18
CA ALA A 70 15.37 -4.24 -29.62
C ALA A 70 14.21 -5.18 -29.93
N VAL A 71 13.32 -4.73 -30.81
CA VAL A 71 12.13 -5.46 -31.24
C VAL A 71 11.94 -5.35 -32.74
N GLN A 72 11.37 -6.37 -33.36
CA GLN A 72 11.02 -6.36 -34.78
C GLN A 72 9.51 -6.32 -34.94
N LYS A 73 9.01 -5.36 -35.72
CA LYS A 73 7.60 -5.29 -36.10
C LYS A 73 7.25 -6.45 -37.02
N VAL A 74 6.19 -7.19 -36.67
CA VAL A 74 5.74 -8.36 -37.44
C VAL A 74 4.31 -8.22 -37.95
N ALA A 75 3.49 -7.39 -37.30
CA ALA A 75 2.12 -7.12 -37.72
C ALA A 75 1.63 -5.78 -37.15
N ALA A 76 0.40 -5.40 -37.51
CA ALA A 76 -0.32 -4.31 -36.88
C ALA A 76 -1.54 -4.85 -36.12
N MET A 77 -1.87 -4.15 -35.04
CA MET A 77 -3.13 -4.37 -34.34
C MET A 77 -4.30 -3.90 -35.21
N THR A 78 -5.39 -4.66 -35.14
CA THR A 78 -6.68 -4.20 -35.63
C THR A 78 -7.24 -3.21 -34.61
N SER A 79 -7.65 -2.03 -35.05
CA SER A 79 -8.20 -0.95 -34.22
C SER A 79 -9.26 -1.45 -33.21
N GLY A 80 -9.25 -0.95 -31.97
CA GLY A 80 -10.29 -1.25 -30.98
C GLY A 80 -9.86 -1.28 -29.51
N HIS A 81 -8.56 -1.23 -29.20
CA HIS A 81 -8.05 -1.59 -27.87
C HIS A 81 -7.76 -0.40 -26.92
N GLY A 82 -8.25 0.80 -27.28
CA GLY A 82 -8.17 2.00 -26.46
C GLY A 82 -6.91 2.84 -26.72
N ILE A 83 -6.69 3.87 -25.89
CA ILE A 83 -5.68 4.91 -26.12
C ILE A 83 -4.26 4.50 -25.71
N LEU A 84 -4.12 3.41 -24.93
CA LEU A 84 -2.82 3.02 -24.33
C LEU A 84 -2.12 1.87 -25.06
N SER A 85 -2.78 1.18 -25.98
CA SER A 85 -2.17 0.09 -26.75
C SER A 85 -1.44 0.62 -27.98
N GLY A 86 -0.18 0.21 -28.16
CA GLY A 86 0.54 0.46 -29.41
C GLY A 86 -0.17 -0.14 -30.63
N GLU A 87 0.05 0.44 -31.80
CA GLU A 87 -0.58 -0.01 -33.04
C GLU A 87 0.15 -1.20 -33.70
N SER A 88 1.37 -1.47 -33.26
CA SER A 88 2.26 -2.46 -33.86
C SER A 88 2.41 -3.68 -32.95
N ILE A 89 2.46 -4.86 -33.58
CA ILE A 89 2.75 -6.14 -32.94
C ILE A 89 4.22 -6.45 -33.20
N TYR A 90 4.95 -6.75 -32.14
CA TYR A 90 6.39 -6.95 -32.16
C TYR A 90 6.79 -8.35 -31.70
N LEU A 91 7.91 -8.85 -32.23
CA LEU A 91 8.68 -9.93 -31.64
C LEU A 91 9.96 -9.38 -31.01
N PRO A 92 10.37 -9.85 -29.84
CA PRO A 92 11.62 -9.42 -29.23
C PRO A 92 12.83 -9.96 -29.99
N MET A 93 13.90 -9.18 -30.02
CA MET A 93 15.20 -9.61 -30.54
C MET A 93 16.11 -9.97 -29.38
N ARG A 94 16.85 -11.07 -29.51
CA ARG A 94 17.82 -11.52 -28.51
C ARG A 94 18.97 -10.55 -28.39
N HIS A 95 19.36 -10.24 -27.15
CA HIS A 95 20.49 -9.35 -26.93
C HIS A 95 21.80 -10.02 -27.35
N GLU A 96 21.92 -11.35 -27.29
CA GLU A 96 23.19 -12.04 -27.57
C GLU A 96 23.62 -11.89 -29.04
N ASP A 97 22.67 -12.03 -29.97
CA ASP A 97 22.95 -12.18 -31.40
C ASP A 97 22.06 -11.34 -32.33
N GLY A 98 21.01 -10.72 -31.80
CA GLY A 98 20.05 -9.96 -32.59
C GLY A 98 19.01 -10.82 -33.30
N GLU A 99 18.94 -12.11 -33.02
CA GLU A 99 17.94 -12.97 -33.65
C GLU A 99 16.54 -12.72 -33.08
N VAL A 100 15.53 -12.75 -33.96
CA VAL A 100 14.12 -12.67 -33.56
C VAL A 100 13.75 -13.89 -32.74
N THR A 101 13.20 -13.65 -31.56
CA THR A 101 12.84 -14.71 -30.62
C THR A 101 11.35 -14.98 -30.67
N ALA A 102 10.99 -16.15 -31.17
CA ALA A 102 9.62 -16.63 -31.08
C ALA A 102 9.29 -17.04 -29.63
N PHE A 103 8.04 -16.84 -29.22
CA PHE A 103 7.56 -17.10 -27.85
C PHE A 103 7.41 -18.60 -27.48
N GLY A 104 7.91 -19.52 -28.31
CA GLY A 104 7.82 -20.97 -28.05
C GLY A 104 6.39 -21.55 -28.07
N HIS A 105 5.39 -20.78 -28.50
CA HIS A 105 4.00 -21.20 -28.62
C HIS A 105 3.50 -20.92 -30.06
N PRO A 106 2.92 -21.90 -30.76
CA PRO A 106 2.64 -21.79 -32.20
C PRO A 106 1.60 -20.72 -32.54
N ASN A 107 0.72 -20.38 -31.60
CA ASN A 107 -0.35 -19.40 -31.81
C ASN A 107 0.02 -17.99 -31.32
N ILE A 108 1.22 -17.74 -30.78
CA ILE A 108 1.59 -16.37 -30.39
C ILE A 108 2.19 -15.68 -31.60
N ILE A 109 1.59 -14.57 -32.03
CA ILE A 109 2.12 -13.77 -33.14
C ILE A 109 3.05 -12.66 -32.66
N GLY A 110 2.89 -12.19 -31.42
CA GLY A 110 3.79 -11.23 -30.80
C GLY A 110 3.17 -10.49 -29.62
N MET A 111 3.81 -9.39 -29.25
CA MET A 111 3.42 -8.54 -28.13
C MET A 111 3.24 -7.09 -28.59
N VAL A 112 2.28 -6.42 -27.97
CA VAL A 112 1.95 -5.03 -28.24
C VAL A 112 2.28 -4.23 -26.98
N PRO A 113 3.12 -3.20 -27.08
CA PRO A 113 3.49 -2.39 -25.92
C PRO A 113 2.28 -1.59 -25.43
N LEU A 114 2.20 -1.46 -24.10
CA LEU A 114 1.28 -0.54 -23.45
C LEU A 114 2.05 0.67 -22.96
N TYR A 115 1.64 1.85 -23.42
CA TYR A 115 2.23 3.13 -23.06
C TYR A 115 1.31 3.87 -22.09
N LEU A 116 1.87 4.79 -21.31
CA LEU A 116 1.07 5.74 -20.53
C LEU A 116 1.22 7.13 -21.12
N PRO A 117 0.18 7.99 -21.05
CA PRO A 117 0.19 9.29 -21.70
C PRO A 117 1.34 10.20 -21.22
N GLU A 118 1.75 10.07 -19.96
CA GLU A 118 2.76 10.93 -19.32
C GLU A 118 4.15 10.29 -19.18
N ILE A 119 4.28 9.00 -19.54
CA ILE A 119 5.49 8.22 -19.30
C ILE A 119 5.96 7.63 -20.62
N GLU A 120 7.13 8.08 -21.09
CA GLU A 120 7.81 7.60 -22.31
C GLU A 120 8.41 6.19 -22.13
N GLY A 121 7.58 5.20 -21.80
CA GLY A 121 8.00 3.84 -21.53
C GLY A 121 6.91 2.79 -21.68
N VAL A 122 7.31 1.58 -22.05
CA VAL A 122 6.45 0.39 -22.04
C VAL A 122 6.22 -0.05 -20.59
N ARG A 123 4.96 -0.11 -20.19
CA ARG A 123 4.48 -0.38 -18.82
C ARG A 123 3.63 -1.63 -18.68
N GLY A 124 3.50 -2.36 -19.78
CA GLY A 124 2.84 -3.64 -19.85
C GLY A 124 2.84 -4.13 -21.29
N TRP A 125 2.33 -5.34 -21.48
CA TRP A 125 2.25 -5.97 -22.78
C TRP A 125 0.88 -6.57 -23.00
N LEU A 126 0.34 -6.36 -24.19
CA LEU A 126 -0.76 -7.14 -24.71
C LEU A 126 -0.19 -8.24 -25.60
N VAL A 127 -0.24 -9.48 -25.12
CA VAL A 127 0.22 -10.65 -25.89
C VAL A 127 -0.88 -11.04 -26.84
N VAL A 128 -0.54 -11.13 -28.12
CA VAL A 128 -1.49 -11.40 -29.20
C VAL A 128 -1.33 -12.84 -29.66
N TYR A 129 -2.45 -13.53 -29.66
CA TYR A 129 -2.56 -14.89 -30.14
C TYR A 129 -3.45 -14.95 -31.36
N GLU A 130 -3.07 -15.75 -32.34
CA GLU A 130 -3.85 -15.98 -33.55
C GLU A 130 -3.89 -17.48 -33.85
N ALA A 131 -5.10 -18.00 -34.00
CA ALA A 131 -5.36 -19.38 -34.39
C ALA A 131 -6.53 -19.42 -35.39
N ALA A 132 -6.85 -20.61 -35.89
CA ALA A 132 -7.91 -20.78 -36.89
C ALA A 132 -9.30 -20.29 -36.41
N ASP A 133 -9.51 -20.25 -35.09
CA ASP A 133 -10.75 -19.81 -34.44
C ASP A 133 -10.77 -18.30 -34.11
N GLY A 134 -9.73 -17.56 -34.47
CA GLY A 134 -9.63 -16.12 -34.34
C GLY A 134 -8.47 -15.63 -33.48
N ARG A 135 -8.45 -14.31 -33.29
CA ARG A 135 -7.45 -13.60 -32.47
C ARG A 135 -7.93 -13.47 -31.03
N TRP A 136 -7.01 -13.57 -30.08
CA TRP A 136 -7.28 -13.42 -28.66
C TRP A 136 -6.05 -12.90 -27.93
N TYR A 137 -6.23 -12.48 -26.68
CA TYR A 137 -5.26 -11.64 -26.01
C TYR A 137 -5.00 -12.05 -24.56
N ARG A 138 -3.81 -11.70 -24.05
CA ARG A 138 -3.54 -11.64 -22.61
C ARG A 138 -2.90 -10.29 -22.28
N LEU A 139 -3.52 -9.59 -21.33
CA LEU A 139 -2.97 -8.36 -20.76
C LEU A 139 -1.98 -8.73 -19.66
N ILE A 140 -0.72 -8.36 -19.81
CA ILE A 140 0.36 -8.62 -18.83
C ILE A 140 0.82 -7.29 -18.27
N GLY A 141 0.53 -7.08 -16.99
CA GLY A 141 0.91 -5.87 -16.26
C GLY A 141 2.19 -5.99 -15.44
N GLY A 142 2.59 -7.22 -15.11
CA GLY A 142 3.74 -7.53 -14.25
C GLY A 142 3.83 -9.02 -13.93
N ALA A 143 4.77 -9.38 -13.07
CA ALA A 143 4.96 -10.73 -12.54
C ALA A 143 3.87 -11.09 -11.53
N VAL A 144 3.68 -12.39 -11.33
CA VAL A 144 2.72 -12.94 -10.36
C VAL A 144 3.30 -12.86 -8.93
N ASP A 145 2.43 -12.75 -7.94
CA ASP A 145 2.78 -12.84 -6.52
C ASP A 145 3.67 -14.06 -6.21
N GLY A 146 4.81 -13.78 -5.56
CA GLY A 146 5.82 -14.78 -5.23
C GLY A 146 6.87 -15.03 -6.30
N ASP A 147 6.78 -14.39 -7.48
CA ASP A 147 7.86 -14.39 -8.46
C ASP A 147 9.04 -13.52 -7.98
N LEU A 148 10.27 -13.98 -8.25
CA LEU A 148 11.49 -13.27 -7.88
C LEU A 148 11.68 -11.96 -8.67
N MET A 149 10.95 -11.77 -9.76
CA MET A 149 11.02 -10.59 -10.62
C MET A 149 10.04 -9.48 -10.22
N ARG A 150 9.10 -9.73 -9.31
CA ARG A 150 8.10 -8.73 -8.93
C ARG A 150 8.75 -7.47 -8.36
N GLY A 151 8.35 -6.31 -8.89
CA GLY A 151 8.84 -4.99 -8.47
C GLY A 151 10.26 -4.67 -8.96
N LYS A 152 10.82 -5.47 -9.86
CA LYS A 152 12.14 -5.25 -10.46
C LYS A 152 12.02 -4.58 -11.84
N PRO A 153 13.04 -3.83 -12.28
CA PRO A 153 13.01 -3.23 -13.61
C PRO A 153 12.98 -4.26 -14.74
N GLU A 154 13.47 -5.48 -14.49
CA GLU A 154 13.49 -6.56 -15.47
C GLU A 154 12.14 -7.27 -15.66
N GLU A 155 11.15 -7.00 -14.81
CA GLU A 155 9.85 -7.66 -14.76
C GLU A 155 9.14 -7.68 -16.12
N LEU A 156 9.18 -6.57 -16.84
CA LEU A 156 8.51 -6.44 -18.14
C LEU A 156 9.41 -6.77 -19.33
N LEU A 157 10.65 -7.23 -19.12
CA LEU A 157 11.49 -7.61 -20.26
C LEU A 157 10.84 -8.80 -21.00
N PRO A 158 10.93 -8.85 -22.34
CA PRO A 158 10.29 -9.91 -23.11
C PRO A 158 10.66 -11.33 -22.65
N ALA A 159 11.89 -11.55 -22.22
CA ALA A 159 12.34 -12.83 -21.68
C ALA A 159 11.58 -13.22 -20.39
N SER A 160 11.32 -12.27 -19.49
CA SER A 160 10.54 -12.49 -18.27
C SER A 160 9.06 -12.67 -18.59
N VAL A 161 8.53 -11.86 -19.51
CA VAL A 161 7.15 -11.97 -20.00
C VAL A 161 6.88 -13.34 -20.64
N MET A 162 7.85 -13.91 -21.37
CA MET A 162 7.75 -15.26 -21.93
C MET A 162 7.47 -16.32 -20.86
N ASP A 163 8.11 -16.23 -19.69
CA ASP A 163 7.88 -17.16 -18.58
C ASP A 163 6.45 -17.02 -18.02
N TYR A 164 5.95 -15.78 -17.91
CA TYR A 164 4.60 -15.47 -17.45
C TYR A 164 3.49 -15.83 -18.45
N ILE A 165 3.84 -16.16 -19.69
CA ILE A 165 2.86 -16.54 -20.70
C ILE A 165 2.67 -18.07 -20.74
N LEU A 166 3.74 -18.83 -20.50
CA LEU A 166 3.77 -20.28 -20.64
C LEU A 166 3.43 -21.05 -19.34
N GLY A 167 3.55 -20.40 -18.17
CA GLY A 167 3.12 -20.95 -16.87
C GLY A 167 1.62 -21.32 -16.73
N ARG A 168 1.28 -22.15 -15.72
CA ARG A 168 -0.12 -22.54 -15.40
C ARG A 168 -0.85 -21.58 -14.44
N LYS A 169 -0.22 -20.48 -14.01
CA LYS A 169 -0.75 -19.50 -13.04
C LYS A 169 -0.93 -18.10 -13.64
N ASN A 170 -1.24 -18.03 -14.93
CA ASN A 170 -1.06 -16.80 -15.70
C ASN A 170 -2.35 -16.04 -15.92
N TYR A 171 -2.22 -14.80 -16.38
CA TYR A 171 -3.28 -13.90 -16.84
C TYR A 171 -4.38 -14.60 -17.67
N PRO A 172 -5.67 -14.26 -17.43
CA PRO A 172 -6.78 -14.86 -18.14
C PRO A 172 -6.76 -14.50 -19.65
N PRO A 173 -7.30 -15.39 -20.51
CA PRO A 173 -7.46 -15.10 -21.93
C PRO A 173 -8.67 -14.19 -22.16
N PHE A 174 -8.52 -13.19 -23.03
CA PHE A 174 -9.59 -12.29 -23.44
C PHE A 174 -9.83 -12.37 -24.94
N ALA A 175 -11.08 -12.22 -25.35
CA ALA A 175 -11.43 -12.16 -26.77
C ALA A 175 -11.15 -10.77 -27.36
N ASP A 176 -11.33 -9.73 -26.55
CA ASP A 176 -11.00 -8.35 -26.88
C ASP A 176 -10.68 -7.60 -25.58
N ILE A 177 -9.85 -6.57 -25.64
CA ILE A 177 -9.47 -5.75 -24.50
C ILE A 177 -9.46 -4.29 -24.93
N TRP A 178 -10.01 -3.42 -24.10
CA TRP A 178 -9.95 -1.98 -24.22
C TRP A 178 -9.30 -1.40 -22.97
N ILE A 179 -8.31 -0.53 -23.15
CA ILE A 179 -7.62 0.16 -22.06
C ILE A 179 -7.63 1.65 -22.37
N GLY A 180 -8.29 2.45 -21.53
CA GLY A 180 -8.35 3.88 -21.75
C GLY A 180 -9.07 4.66 -20.67
N THR A 181 -9.27 5.94 -20.96
CA THR A 181 -10.01 6.87 -20.12
C THR A 181 -10.86 7.81 -20.99
N MET A 182 -11.48 8.81 -20.37
CA MET A 182 -12.22 9.87 -21.05
C MET A 182 -11.25 10.83 -21.77
N ASP A 183 -11.78 11.57 -22.74
CA ASP A 183 -11.08 12.70 -23.35
C ASP A 183 -10.67 13.73 -22.27
N GLU A 184 -9.42 14.21 -22.32
CA GLU A 184 -8.85 15.09 -21.29
C GLU A 184 -9.62 16.41 -21.18
N ASP A 185 -9.95 17.05 -22.31
CA ASP A 185 -10.68 18.31 -22.32
C ASP A 185 -12.08 18.13 -21.73
N GLU A 186 -12.77 17.04 -22.09
CA GLU A 186 -14.06 16.68 -21.50
C GLU A 186 -13.94 16.40 -20.00
N TYR A 187 -12.90 15.68 -19.57
CA TYR A 187 -12.68 15.29 -18.18
C TYR A 187 -12.39 16.50 -17.29
N TYR A 188 -11.38 17.30 -17.61
CA TYR A 188 -11.01 18.46 -16.78
C TYR A 188 -12.07 19.57 -16.85
N GLY A 189 -12.86 19.64 -17.91
CA GLY A 189 -14.02 20.52 -18.00
C GLY A 189 -15.04 20.33 -16.88
N LEU A 190 -15.12 19.13 -16.29
CA LEU A 190 -16.04 18.82 -15.17
C LEU A 190 -15.60 19.44 -13.85
N PHE A 191 -14.31 19.73 -13.71
CA PHE A 191 -13.72 20.35 -12.52
C PHE A 191 -13.53 21.86 -12.69
N ALA A 192 -14.25 22.48 -13.63
CA ALA A 192 -14.20 23.92 -13.85
C ALA A 192 -14.47 24.71 -12.56
N GLY A 193 -13.48 25.50 -12.13
CA GLY A 193 -13.57 26.30 -10.90
C GLY A 193 -13.12 25.60 -9.62
N ALA A 194 -12.73 24.32 -9.68
CA ALA A 194 -12.04 23.65 -8.57
C ALA A 194 -10.58 24.13 -8.44
N ASP A 195 -9.98 23.96 -7.27
CA ASP A 195 -8.53 24.15 -7.09
C ASP A 195 -7.81 23.04 -7.88
N ARG A 196 -6.92 23.44 -8.80
CA ARG A 196 -6.19 22.51 -9.67
C ARG A 196 -5.36 21.49 -8.90
N ARG A 197 -4.94 21.81 -7.67
CA ARG A 197 -4.18 20.89 -6.81
C ARG A 197 -5.02 19.71 -6.30
N ASP A 198 -6.34 19.86 -6.32
CA ASP A 198 -7.26 18.82 -5.87
C ASP A 198 -7.74 17.94 -7.03
N VAL A 199 -7.62 18.42 -8.28
CA VAL A 199 -8.12 17.75 -9.48
C VAL A 199 -7.22 16.55 -9.81
N PRO A 200 -7.75 15.32 -9.78
CA PRO A 200 -6.97 14.13 -10.06
C PRO A 200 -6.85 13.89 -11.57
N GLU A 201 -5.83 13.15 -11.98
CA GLU A 201 -5.68 12.68 -13.37
C GLU A 201 -6.84 11.78 -13.81
N PRO A 202 -7.20 11.76 -15.12
CA PRO A 202 -8.24 10.87 -15.64
C PRO A 202 -7.98 9.41 -15.26
N PRO A 203 -8.88 8.75 -14.52
CA PRO A 203 -8.65 7.38 -14.09
C PRO A 203 -8.70 6.44 -15.31
N LEU A 204 -7.67 5.61 -15.44
CA LEU A 204 -7.58 4.60 -16.48
C LEU A 204 -8.39 3.36 -16.10
N ARG A 205 -9.07 2.80 -17.10
CA ARG A 205 -9.98 1.67 -16.96
C ARG A 205 -9.66 0.60 -17.99
N ILE A 206 -9.96 -0.63 -17.61
CA ILE A 206 -9.87 -1.80 -18.45
C ILE A 206 -11.29 -2.33 -18.64
N ALA A 207 -11.65 -2.54 -19.90
CA ALA A 207 -12.83 -3.29 -20.28
C ALA A 207 -12.41 -4.47 -21.14
N ALA A 208 -13.12 -5.59 -21.06
CA ALA A 208 -12.80 -6.76 -21.86
C ALA A 208 -14.05 -7.44 -22.42
N ARG A 209 -13.87 -8.11 -23.55
CA ARG A 209 -14.80 -9.15 -24.04
C ARG A 209 -14.20 -10.51 -23.75
N TYR A 210 -15.07 -11.44 -23.39
CA TYR A 210 -14.70 -12.82 -23.13
C TYR A 210 -15.22 -13.73 -24.24
N PHE A 211 -14.72 -14.96 -24.28
CA PHE A 211 -15.35 -16.00 -25.07
C PHE A 211 -16.62 -16.48 -24.38
N LYS A 212 -17.70 -16.65 -25.15
CA LYS A 212 -18.94 -17.28 -24.64
C LYS A 212 -18.68 -18.70 -24.14
N ASP A 213 -17.78 -19.42 -24.83
CA ASP A 213 -17.26 -20.71 -24.41
C ASP A 213 -15.72 -20.68 -24.46
N PRO A 214 -15.03 -20.71 -23.30
CA PRO A 214 -13.57 -20.74 -23.25
C PRO A 214 -12.93 -21.95 -23.95
N MET A 215 -13.68 -23.06 -24.09
CA MET A 215 -13.24 -24.27 -24.78
C MET A 215 -13.59 -24.27 -26.27
N ASN A 216 -14.42 -23.32 -26.72
CA ASN A 216 -14.85 -23.17 -28.10
C ASN A 216 -14.97 -21.70 -28.49
N ARG A 217 -13.87 -21.09 -28.95
CA ARG A 217 -13.82 -19.66 -29.30
C ARG A 217 -14.74 -19.29 -30.47
N SER A 218 -15.09 -20.26 -31.31
CA SER A 218 -16.06 -20.07 -32.40
C SER A 218 -17.50 -19.87 -31.91
N ALA A 219 -17.79 -20.10 -30.63
CA ALA A 219 -19.08 -19.79 -30.01
C ALA A 219 -19.38 -18.27 -29.96
N GLY A 220 -18.39 -17.44 -30.26
CA GLY A 220 -18.48 -15.98 -30.30
C GLY A 220 -18.05 -15.32 -29.00
N VAL A 221 -18.13 -13.99 -29.00
CA VAL A 221 -17.68 -13.14 -27.90
C VAL A 221 -18.86 -12.62 -27.10
N THR A 222 -18.62 -12.30 -25.84
CA THR A 222 -19.59 -11.62 -24.97
C THR A 222 -19.69 -10.13 -25.30
N ASP A 223 -20.61 -9.44 -24.63
CA ASP A 223 -20.58 -7.98 -24.49
C ASP A 223 -19.28 -7.52 -23.82
N TRP A 224 -19.02 -6.21 -23.82
CA TRP A 224 -17.95 -5.63 -23.00
C TRP A 224 -18.33 -5.70 -21.52
N TYR A 225 -17.33 -5.93 -20.66
CA TYR A 225 -17.49 -5.91 -19.21
C TYR A 225 -16.41 -5.05 -18.56
N ASP A 226 -16.79 -4.38 -17.47
CA ASP A 226 -15.85 -3.69 -16.59
C ASP A 226 -14.92 -4.72 -15.94
N VAL A 227 -13.62 -4.51 -16.15
CA VAL A 227 -12.59 -5.29 -15.49
C VAL A 227 -12.13 -4.54 -14.23
N GLY A 228 -11.95 -3.22 -14.35
CA GLY A 228 -11.55 -2.33 -13.27
C GLY A 228 -10.34 -1.49 -13.65
N MET A 229 -9.53 -1.14 -12.66
CA MET A 229 -8.35 -0.28 -12.81
C MET A 229 -7.03 -1.04 -12.66
N ASP A 230 -7.08 -2.22 -12.05
CA ASP A 230 -5.91 -3.01 -11.69
C ASP A 230 -5.58 -4.04 -12.79
N ILE A 231 -4.31 -4.07 -13.18
CA ILE A 231 -3.79 -5.00 -14.21
C ILE A 231 -3.09 -6.21 -13.60
N GLY A 232 -3.17 -6.41 -12.29
CA GLY A 232 -2.55 -7.55 -11.62
C GLY A 232 -3.24 -8.86 -12.02
N PRO A 233 -2.51 -9.99 -12.00
CA PRO A 233 -3.04 -11.26 -12.47
C PRO A 233 -4.20 -11.76 -11.60
N GLU A 234 -4.16 -11.51 -10.28
CA GLU A 234 -5.22 -11.91 -9.35
C GLU A 234 -6.49 -11.07 -9.56
N GLU A 235 -6.34 -9.76 -9.74
CA GLU A 235 -7.42 -8.82 -9.98
C GLU A 235 -8.09 -9.10 -11.33
N LEU A 236 -7.30 -9.37 -12.37
CA LEU A 236 -7.82 -9.75 -13.69
C LEU A 236 -8.57 -11.08 -13.65
N TRP A 237 -8.09 -12.06 -12.88
CA TRP A 237 -8.83 -13.31 -12.68
C TRP A 237 -10.12 -13.10 -11.86
N ALA A 238 -10.07 -12.31 -10.79
CA ALA A 238 -11.24 -11.98 -9.99
C ALA A 238 -12.31 -11.29 -10.84
N ALA A 239 -11.91 -10.35 -11.70
CA ALA A 239 -12.79 -9.71 -12.67
C ALA A 239 -13.33 -10.71 -13.70
N TYR A 240 -12.48 -11.58 -14.25
CA TYR A 240 -12.87 -12.61 -15.21
C TYR A 240 -13.91 -13.58 -14.63
N GLU A 241 -13.72 -14.05 -13.40
CA GLU A 241 -14.64 -14.97 -12.72
C GLU A 241 -15.94 -14.28 -12.30
N ALA A 242 -15.87 -13.02 -11.86
CA ALA A 242 -17.02 -12.24 -11.42
C ALA A 242 -17.72 -11.46 -12.54
N ARG A 243 -17.32 -11.64 -13.82
CA ARG A 243 -17.78 -10.85 -14.97
C ARG A 243 -19.30 -10.70 -15.06
N ASP A 244 -20.06 -11.75 -14.74
CA ASP A 244 -21.52 -11.74 -14.82
C ASP A 244 -22.19 -10.75 -13.83
N ARG A 245 -21.43 -10.18 -12.89
CA ARG A 245 -21.87 -9.18 -11.91
C ARG A 245 -21.28 -7.78 -12.17
N LYS A 246 -20.52 -7.62 -13.24
CA LYS A 246 -19.88 -6.36 -13.62
C LYS A 246 -20.77 -5.53 -14.54
N ALA A 247 -20.49 -4.23 -14.63
CA ALA A 247 -21.11 -3.38 -15.63
C ALA A 247 -20.83 -3.94 -17.02
N THR A 248 -21.79 -3.81 -17.94
CA THR A 248 -21.67 -4.36 -19.29
C THR A 248 -22.26 -3.42 -20.34
N HIS A 249 -21.73 -3.49 -21.57
CA HIS A 249 -22.25 -2.78 -22.72
C HIS A 249 -22.00 -3.59 -24.01
N PRO A 250 -22.97 -3.69 -24.95
CA PRO A 250 -22.83 -4.52 -26.14
C PRO A 250 -21.63 -4.12 -27.00
N ASP A 251 -21.48 -2.83 -27.34
CA ASP A 251 -20.51 -2.42 -28.37
C ASP A 251 -19.46 -1.39 -27.96
N ASN A 252 -19.75 -0.54 -26.97
CA ASN A 252 -18.92 0.61 -26.63
C ASN A 252 -18.36 0.50 -25.19
N PRO A 253 -17.08 0.11 -25.02
CA PRO A 253 -16.48 0.01 -23.69
C PRO A 253 -16.37 1.38 -23.01
N LEU A 254 -16.11 2.47 -23.75
CA LEU A 254 -16.04 3.81 -23.16
C LEU A 254 -17.39 4.27 -22.62
N ALA A 255 -18.50 3.96 -23.29
CA ALA A 255 -19.83 4.30 -22.79
C ALA A 255 -20.17 3.60 -21.47
N MET A 256 -19.68 2.37 -21.29
CA MET A 256 -19.78 1.59 -20.05
C MET A 256 -18.90 2.17 -18.94
N GLU A 257 -17.65 2.49 -19.27
CA GLU A 257 -16.64 2.92 -18.30
C GLU A 257 -16.82 4.37 -17.86
N ARG A 258 -17.32 5.25 -18.74
CA ARG A 258 -17.53 6.68 -18.48
C ARG A 258 -18.20 6.97 -17.13
N PRO A 259 -19.37 6.41 -16.76
CA PRO A 259 -19.96 6.67 -15.44
C PRO A 259 -19.08 6.20 -14.28
N LEU A 260 -18.29 5.14 -14.45
CA LEU A 260 -17.38 4.61 -13.43
C LEU A 260 -16.14 5.50 -13.29
N ILE A 261 -15.57 5.96 -14.40
CA ILE A 261 -14.48 6.96 -14.44
C ILE A 261 -14.90 8.22 -13.67
N LEU A 262 -16.10 8.75 -13.95
CA LEU A 262 -16.63 9.94 -13.28
C LEU A 262 -16.84 9.74 -11.78
N ALA A 263 -17.32 8.56 -11.37
CA ALA A 263 -17.48 8.24 -9.95
C ALA A 263 -16.14 8.21 -9.22
N THR A 264 -15.14 7.52 -9.79
CA THR A 264 -13.78 7.46 -9.23
C THR A 264 -13.13 8.83 -9.16
N ALA A 265 -13.23 9.62 -10.23
CA ALA A 265 -12.66 10.96 -10.30
C ALA A 265 -13.22 11.88 -9.20
N ARG A 266 -14.52 11.78 -8.93
CA ARG A 266 -15.17 12.53 -7.85
C ARG A 266 -14.67 12.11 -6.48
N GLU A 267 -14.57 10.81 -6.21
CA GLU A 267 -14.06 10.27 -4.95
C GLU A 267 -12.62 10.75 -4.69
N TRP A 268 -11.76 10.65 -5.70
CA TRP A 268 -10.37 11.11 -5.63
C TRP A 268 -10.28 12.62 -5.39
N TRP A 269 -11.08 13.42 -6.10
CA TRP A 269 -11.13 14.88 -5.91
C TRP A 269 -11.57 15.25 -4.47
N GLU A 270 -12.63 14.61 -3.95
CA GLU A 270 -13.11 14.85 -2.59
C GLU A 270 -12.05 14.46 -1.55
N SER A 271 -11.33 13.36 -1.77
CA SER A 271 -10.22 12.92 -0.93
C SER A 271 -9.04 13.90 -0.95
N ASN A 272 -8.59 14.32 -2.14
CA ASN A 272 -7.48 15.27 -2.31
C ASN A 272 -7.79 16.61 -1.64
N LYS A 273 -9.01 17.12 -1.86
CA LYS A 273 -9.48 18.34 -1.23
C LYS A 273 -9.47 18.22 0.30
N ALA A 274 -10.02 17.14 0.85
CA ALA A 274 -10.05 16.92 2.29
C ALA A 274 -8.64 16.80 2.87
N TYR A 275 -7.73 16.13 2.16
CA TYR A 275 -6.33 15.99 2.57
C TYR A 275 -5.58 17.32 2.57
N ARG A 276 -5.77 18.14 1.52
CA ARG A 276 -5.23 19.50 1.48
C ARG A 276 -5.79 20.36 2.60
N GLU A 277 -7.10 20.35 2.80
CA GLU A 277 -7.75 21.08 3.90
C GLU A 277 -7.18 20.65 5.25
N TYR A 278 -6.91 19.36 5.46
CA TYR A 278 -6.25 18.85 6.65
C TYR A 278 -4.82 19.42 6.81
N LEU A 279 -4.00 19.36 5.76
CA LEU A 279 -2.61 19.87 5.79
C LEU A 279 -2.53 21.40 5.98
N GLU A 280 -3.48 22.14 5.42
CA GLU A 280 -3.55 23.60 5.52
C GLU A 280 -4.23 24.07 6.82
N THR A 281 -4.88 23.17 7.57
CA THR A 281 -5.48 23.49 8.87
C THR A 281 -4.39 23.59 9.95
N PRO A 282 -4.31 24.71 10.70
CA PRO A 282 -3.38 24.85 11.81
C PRO A 282 -3.50 23.73 12.87
N TRP A 283 -2.37 23.29 13.42
CA TRP A 283 -2.32 22.15 14.35
C TRP A 283 -3.16 22.34 15.61
N ASP A 284 -3.24 23.57 16.14
CA ASP A 284 -4.09 23.92 17.28
C ASP A 284 -5.58 23.73 16.98
N VAL A 285 -6.01 24.05 15.76
CA VAL A 285 -7.39 23.81 15.30
C VAL A 285 -7.66 22.32 15.14
N LEU A 286 -6.72 21.55 14.58
CA LEU A 286 -6.83 20.08 14.47
C LEU A 286 -6.90 19.42 15.85
N GLN A 287 -6.02 19.83 16.77
CA GLN A 287 -6.03 19.33 18.14
C GLN A 287 -7.36 19.63 18.83
N ALA A 288 -7.89 20.85 18.69
CA ALA A 288 -9.20 21.20 19.25
C ALA A 288 -10.34 20.36 18.67
N ARG A 289 -10.30 20.05 17.36
CA ARG A 289 -11.27 19.13 16.72
C ARG A 289 -11.17 17.72 17.28
N TYR A 290 -9.96 17.16 17.37
CA TYR A 290 -9.75 15.81 17.92
C TYR A 290 -10.15 15.72 19.39
N GLU A 291 -9.85 16.75 20.19
CA GLU A 291 -10.30 16.82 21.59
C GLU A 291 -11.83 16.89 21.68
N ALA A 292 -12.49 17.64 20.80
CA ALA A 292 -13.94 17.72 20.73
C ALA A 292 -14.58 16.39 20.32
N GLU A 293 -14.05 15.72 19.29
CA GLU A 293 -14.51 14.40 18.82
C GLU A 293 -14.28 13.30 19.86
N SER A 294 -13.12 13.31 20.53
CA SER A 294 -12.83 12.40 21.64
C SER A 294 -13.81 12.61 22.79
N ARG A 295 -14.09 13.87 23.16
CA ARG A 295 -15.11 14.20 24.18
C ARG A 295 -16.50 13.77 23.75
N ALA A 296 -16.88 13.97 22.48
CA ALA A 296 -18.18 13.58 21.96
C ALA A 296 -18.36 12.06 21.97
N THR A 297 -17.36 11.30 21.53
CA THR A 297 -17.33 9.84 21.56
C THR A 297 -17.42 9.32 22.99
N LEU A 298 -16.61 9.89 23.90
CA LEU A 298 -16.61 9.54 25.32
C LEU A 298 -17.98 9.79 25.96
N LYS A 299 -18.62 10.92 25.60
CA LYS A 299 -19.97 11.25 26.04
C LYS A 299 -20.99 10.24 25.53
N ALA A 300 -20.97 9.92 24.23
CA ALA A 300 -21.90 8.98 23.61
C ALA A 300 -21.80 7.58 24.25
N SER A 301 -20.58 7.09 24.49
CA SER A 301 -20.36 5.82 25.19
C SER A 301 -20.89 5.84 26.63
N ALA A 302 -20.68 6.95 27.35
CA ALA A 302 -21.18 7.09 28.71
C ALA A 302 -22.72 7.18 28.77
N ASP A 303 -23.33 7.90 27.82
CA ASP A 303 -24.78 7.99 27.67
C ASP A 303 -25.41 6.62 27.36
N ALA A 304 -24.77 5.83 26.48
CA ALA A 304 -25.19 4.46 26.20
C ALA A 304 -25.20 3.59 27.46
N ILE A 305 -24.16 3.64 28.29
CA ILE A 305 -24.08 2.89 29.55
C ILE A 305 -25.16 3.34 30.54
N LEU A 306 -25.42 4.64 30.65
CA LEU A 306 -26.51 5.15 31.49
C LEU A 306 -27.88 4.66 31.02
N SER A 307 -28.10 4.62 29.71
CA SER A 307 -29.38 4.17 29.12
C SER A 307 -29.65 2.69 29.33
N MET A 308 -28.61 1.86 29.33
CA MET A 308 -28.73 0.40 29.47
C MET A 308 -28.85 -0.03 30.93
N SER A 309 -28.05 0.57 31.81
CA SER A 309 -27.83 0.01 33.15
C SER A 309 -28.45 0.84 34.27
N GLY A 310 -28.84 2.11 34.01
CA GLY A 310 -29.53 3.06 34.91
C GLY A 310 -28.82 3.44 36.21
N THR A 311 -28.20 2.48 36.89
CA THR A 311 -27.47 2.60 38.17
C THR A 311 -26.23 1.68 38.26
N ASP A 312 -26.09 0.66 37.40
CA ASP A 312 -24.96 -0.28 37.43
C ASP A 312 -23.84 0.14 36.47
N VAL A 313 -23.09 1.16 36.88
CA VAL A 313 -21.96 1.69 36.10
C VAL A 313 -20.64 0.98 36.47
N PRO A 314 -19.79 0.62 35.50
CA PRO A 314 -18.51 -0.05 35.76
C PRO A 314 -17.59 0.75 36.69
N TYR A 315 -16.75 0.06 37.49
CA TYR A 315 -15.73 0.70 38.36
C TYR A 315 -14.56 1.30 37.57
N GLY A 316 -14.33 0.87 36.33
CA GLY A 316 -13.25 1.35 35.47
C GLY A 316 -13.69 1.46 34.01
N GLY A 317 -12.72 1.63 33.11
CA GLY A 317 -12.99 1.73 31.67
C GLY A 317 -13.65 3.06 31.28
N ASP A 318 -14.34 3.05 30.14
CA ASP A 318 -14.79 4.27 29.44
C ASP A 318 -15.74 5.12 30.28
N PHE A 319 -16.61 4.50 31.09
CA PHE A 319 -17.52 5.26 31.96
C PHE A 319 -16.77 6.02 33.06
N TYR A 320 -15.75 5.42 33.66
CA TYR A 320 -14.91 6.10 34.65
C TYR A 320 -14.11 7.23 33.99
N THR A 321 -13.56 6.99 32.80
CA THR A 321 -12.88 8.02 32.01
C THR A 321 -13.81 9.19 31.69
N ALA A 322 -15.07 8.92 31.32
CA ALA A 322 -16.09 9.93 31.10
C ALA A 322 -16.43 10.71 32.38
N ALA A 323 -16.62 10.01 33.51
CA ALA A 323 -16.86 10.62 34.81
C ALA A 323 -15.74 11.59 35.21
N ARG A 324 -14.47 11.19 35.03
CA ARG A 324 -13.30 12.02 35.35
C ARG A 324 -13.14 13.22 34.40
N THR A 325 -13.50 13.06 33.13
CA THR A 325 -13.19 14.02 32.06
C THR A 325 -14.34 15.00 31.78
N LEU A 326 -15.59 14.55 31.88
CA LEU A 326 -16.80 15.31 31.55
C LEU A 326 -17.54 15.85 32.78
N GLY A 327 -17.38 15.22 33.96
CA GLY A 327 -17.98 15.71 35.21
C GLY A 327 -19.49 15.52 35.29
N GLY A 328 -20.17 16.38 36.06
CA GLY A 328 -21.63 16.47 36.14
C GLY A 328 -22.34 15.14 36.43
N THR A 329 -23.32 14.79 35.59
CA THR A 329 -24.17 13.60 35.75
C THR A 329 -23.36 12.29 35.73
N TYR A 330 -22.28 12.22 34.94
CA TYR A 330 -21.44 11.02 34.87
C TYR A 330 -20.67 10.79 36.18
N LEU A 331 -20.02 11.83 36.70
CA LEU A 331 -19.27 11.76 37.96
C LEU A 331 -20.19 11.50 39.16
N SER A 332 -21.32 12.21 39.24
CA SER A 332 -22.31 12.01 40.31
C SER A 332 -22.90 10.60 40.29
N THR A 333 -23.19 10.05 39.10
CA THR A 333 -23.70 8.67 38.98
C THR A 333 -22.64 7.64 39.37
N TYR A 334 -21.40 7.81 38.90
CA TYR A 334 -20.27 6.97 39.30
C TYR A 334 -20.07 7.00 40.83
N TRP A 335 -20.09 8.20 41.41
CA TRP A 335 -19.89 8.40 42.83
C TRP A 335 -21.01 7.79 43.68
N ARG A 336 -22.27 7.92 43.25
CA ARG A 336 -23.42 7.30 43.92
C ARG A 336 -23.26 5.78 44.03
N ARG A 337 -22.71 5.15 42.99
CA ARG A 337 -22.48 3.70 42.94
C ARG A 337 -21.29 3.27 43.80
N TRP A 338 -20.13 3.89 43.61
CA TRP A 338 -18.87 3.38 44.18
C TRP A 338 -18.38 4.12 45.42
N ARG A 339 -18.75 5.39 45.58
CA ARG A 339 -18.30 6.30 46.67
C ARG A 339 -16.78 6.38 46.86
N ARG A 340 -16.02 6.04 45.81
CA ARG A 340 -14.55 6.05 45.79
C ARG A 340 -14.06 6.10 44.36
N LEU A 341 -12.86 6.64 44.15
CA LEU A 341 -12.15 6.54 42.87
C LEU A 341 -11.21 5.33 42.87
N PRO A 342 -10.85 4.79 41.68
CA PRO A 342 -9.78 3.82 41.52
C PRO A 342 -8.44 4.28 42.12
N ARG A 343 -8.12 5.57 42.03
CA ARG A 343 -6.92 6.16 42.64
C ARG A 343 -7.28 7.46 43.37
N SER A 344 -6.74 7.66 44.57
CA SER A 344 -6.93 8.91 45.33
C SER A 344 -6.36 10.13 44.60
N SER A 345 -5.29 9.94 43.81
CA SER A 345 -4.68 11.00 42.99
C SER A 345 -5.60 11.57 41.92
N ASP A 346 -6.58 10.79 41.44
CA ASP A 346 -7.51 11.25 40.39
C ASP A 346 -8.42 12.38 40.88
N ALA A 347 -8.60 12.53 42.20
CA ALA A 347 -9.36 13.64 42.78
C ALA A 347 -8.69 15.00 42.48
N TYR A 348 -7.36 15.07 42.48
CA TYR A 348 -6.64 16.29 42.14
C TYR A 348 -6.79 16.66 40.67
N ASP A 349 -6.77 15.68 39.77
CA ASP A 349 -6.99 15.91 38.33
C ASP A 349 -8.40 16.44 38.06
N ILE A 350 -9.42 15.86 38.72
CA ILE A 350 -10.80 16.35 38.68
C ILE A 350 -10.87 17.80 39.18
N CYS A 351 -10.29 18.12 40.33
CA CYS A 351 -10.30 19.48 40.87
C CYS A 351 -9.54 20.49 40.01
N SER A 352 -8.41 20.08 39.43
CA SER A 352 -7.64 20.91 38.50
C SER A 352 -8.46 21.24 37.25
N ARG A 353 -9.18 20.23 36.74
CA ARG A 353 -10.00 20.35 35.51
C ARG A 353 -11.26 21.18 35.69
N PHE A 354 -12.02 20.97 36.78
CA PHE A 354 -13.31 21.64 36.99
C PHE A 354 -13.21 22.87 37.91
N GLY A 355 -12.07 23.07 38.58
CA GLY A 355 -11.85 24.11 39.57
C GLY A 355 -12.11 23.65 41.00
N THR A 356 -11.40 24.24 41.96
CA THR A 356 -11.38 23.84 43.37
C THR A 356 -12.72 23.99 44.09
N ASN A 357 -13.58 24.90 43.64
CA ASN A 357 -14.91 25.12 44.22
C ASN A 357 -16.04 24.42 43.46
N SER A 358 -15.71 23.59 42.45
CA SER A 358 -16.70 22.90 41.63
C SER A 358 -17.45 21.81 42.42
N PRO A 359 -18.72 21.51 42.06
CA PRO A 359 -19.43 20.36 42.59
C PRO A 359 -18.65 19.05 42.44
N GLU A 360 -17.95 18.88 41.32
CA GLU A 360 -17.10 17.72 41.03
C GLU A 360 -15.97 17.58 42.06
N CYS A 361 -15.24 18.68 42.32
CA CYS A 361 -14.14 18.68 43.28
C CYS A 361 -14.63 18.42 44.71
N ASN A 362 -15.71 19.11 45.11
CA ASN A 362 -16.32 18.96 46.43
C ASN A 362 -16.84 17.52 46.69
N LEU A 363 -17.22 16.81 45.63
CA LEU A 363 -17.69 15.44 45.71
C LEU A 363 -16.56 14.46 46.06
N VAL A 364 -15.38 14.63 45.44
CA VAL A 364 -14.30 13.63 45.48
C VAL A 364 -13.19 13.94 46.49
N MET A 365 -12.91 15.22 46.77
CA MET A 365 -11.78 15.63 47.61
C MET A 365 -11.86 15.21 49.07
N PRO A 366 -13.02 15.31 49.75
CA PRO A 366 -13.12 14.87 51.13
C PRO A 366 -12.76 13.39 51.31
N TRP A 367 -13.16 12.55 50.34
CA TRP A 367 -12.80 11.13 50.33
C TRP A 367 -11.29 10.93 50.09
N ALA A 368 -10.71 11.64 49.12
CA ALA A 368 -9.29 11.53 48.81
C ALA A 368 -8.41 11.97 50.00
N GLN A 369 -8.78 13.05 50.69
CA GLN A 369 -8.09 13.53 51.89
C GLN A 369 -8.08 12.46 52.99
N ASN A 370 -9.23 11.83 53.25
CA ASN A 370 -9.32 10.73 54.22
C ASN A 370 -8.44 9.52 53.80
N ALA A 371 -8.36 9.22 52.50
CA ALA A 371 -7.49 8.16 52.00
C ALA A 371 -6.00 8.48 52.19
N PHE A 372 -5.59 9.73 51.95
CA PHE A 372 -4.22 10.18 52.20
C PHE A 372 -3.87 10.20 53.68
N ASP A 373 -4.80 10.62 54.53
CA ASP A 373 -4.61 10.62 55.98
C ASP A 373 -4.46 9.20 56.53
N ALA A 374 -5.26 8.26 56.02
CA ALA A 374 -5.15 6.84 56.35
C ALA A 374 -3.80 6.24 55.89
N GLN A 375 -3.35 6.57 54.68
CA GLN A 375 -2.04 6.13 54.16
C GLN A 375 -0.89 6.68 55.01
N ARG A 376 -0.90 7.99 55.31
CA ARG A 376 0.11 8.62 56.18
C ARG A 376 0.14 7.99 57.58
N ALA A 377 -1.02 7.72 58.17
CA ALA A 377 -1.10 7.06 59.48
C ALA A 377 -0.57 5.61 59.44
N GLN A 378 -0.75 4.90 58.32
CA GLN A 378 -0.23 3.55 58.14
C GLN A 378 1.30 3.55 57.95
N GLU A 379 1.83 4.49 57.18
CA GLU A 379 3.27 4.70 57.01
C GLU A 379 3.94 5.09 58.33
N GLN A 380 3.31 5.98 59.11
CA GLN A 380 3.78 6.33 60.46
C GLN A 380 3.80 5.12 61.38
N LYS A 381 2.73 4.30 61.42
CA LYS A 381 2.71 3.06 62.21
C LYS A 381 3.80 2.07 61.78
N ALA A 382 4.05 1.94 60.48
CA ALA A 382 5.12 1.08 59.96
C ALA A 382 6.51 1.62 60.34
N SER A 383 6.70 2.94 60.26
CA SER A 383 7.93 3.62 60.69
C SER A 383 8.17 3.43 62.19
N ASP A 384 7.14 3.62 63.02
CA ASP A 384 7.20 3.43 64.47
C ASP A 384 7.46 1.97 64.85
N ALA A 385 6.83 1.02 64.16
CA ALA A 385 7.05 -0.41 64.37
C ALA A 385 8.50 -0.79 64.02
N TYR A 386 9.02 -0.27 62.91
CA TYR A 386 10.41 -0.44 62.51
C TYR A 386 11.38 0.17 63.54
N ALA A 387 11.10 1.40 64.00
CA ALA A 387 11.90 2.07 65.04
C ALA A 387 11.94 1.27 66.36
N ARG A 388 10.79 0.73 66.80
CA ARG A 388 10.71 -0.14 67.98
C ARG A 388 11.47 -1.46 67.80
N GLN A 389 11.42 -2.05 66.61
CA GLN A 389 12.16 -3.27 66.31
C GLN A 389 13.67 -3.02 66.36
N VAL A 390 14.15 -1.89 65.82
CA VAL A 390 15.55 -1.47 65.92
C VAL A 390 15.96 -1.26 67.38
N GLU A 391 15.12 -0.63 68.21
CA GLU A 391 15.41 -0.40 69.63
C GLU A 391 15.50 -1.71 70.43
N LEU A 392 14.61 -2.67 70.19
CA LEU A 392 14.66 -4.01 70.80
C LEU A 392 15.92 -4.79 70.40
N THR A 393 16.40 -4.59 69.17
CA THR A 393 17.62 -5.23 68.67
C THR A 393 18.88 -4.63 69.32
N LYS A 394 18.88 -3.33 69.62
CA LYS A 394 19.97 -2.65 70.34
C LYS A 394 20.08 -3.03 71.83
N ARG A 395 19.01 -3.52 72.46
CA ARG A 395 18.98 -3.90 73.89
C ARG A 395 19.48 -5.30 74.21
N LYS A 396 19.84 -6.13 73.23
CA LYS A 396 20.55 -7.38 73.50
C LYS A 396 22.04 -7.07 73.74
N PRO A 397 22.60 -7.29 74.95
CA PRO A 397 24.04 -7.22 75.11
C PRO A 397 24.68 -8.24 74.16
N PRO A 398 25.83 -7.92 73.53
CA PRO A 398 26.50 -8.86 72.66
C PRO A 398 26.77 -10.15 73.44
N ALA A 399 26.35 -11.29 72.89
CA ALA A 399 26.66 -12.59 73.47
C ALA A 399 28.18 -12.72 73.54
N TYR A 400 28.72 -12.89 74.75
CA TYR A 400 30.14 -13.12 74.96
C TYR A 400 30.58 -14.35 74.15
N ARG A 401 31.39 -14.12 73.11
CA ARG A 401 32.05 -15.19 72.35
C ARG A 401 33.46 -15.36 72.92
N PRO A 402 33.83 -16.53 73.45
CA PRO A 402 35.20 -16.77 73.90
C PRO A 402 36.18 -16.62 72.72
N PRO A 403 37.42 -16.15 72.95
CA PRO A 403 38.40 -15.99 71.88
C PRO A 403 38.71 -17.34 71.20
N SER A 404 38.61 -17.36 69.88
CA SER A 404 38.93 -18.51 69.03
C SER A 404 40.43 -18.53 68.77
N TYR A 405 41.13 -19.58 69.25
CA TYR A 405 42.57 -19.80 69.06
C TYR A 405 42.95 -20.40 67.69
N GLY A 406 42.07 -20.29 66.69
CA GLY A 406 42.30 -20.75 65.32
C GLY A 406 42.15 -19.59 64.32
N PRO A 407 42.90 -19.61 63.20
CA PRO A 407 42.88 -18.53 62.23
C PRO A 407 41.49 -18.39 61.60
N ARG A 408 41.04 -17.16 61.38
CA ARG A 408 39.81 -16.87 60.64
C ARG A 408 40.11 -16.82 59.15
N CYS A 409 39.59 -17.79 58.43
CA CYS A 409 39.68 -17.88 56.98
C CYS A 409 38.48 -17.20 56.33
N TYR A 410 38.73 -16.33 55.35
CA TYR A 410 37.71 -15.74 54.50
C TYR A 410 37.91 -16.24 53.07
N ASP A 411 36.87 -16.89 52.53
CA ASP A 411 36.79 -17.25 51.12
C ASP A 411 36.78 -15.97 50.26
N GLN A 412 37.68 -15.92 49.29
CA GLN A 412 37.82 -14.78 48.37
C GLN A 412 36.88 -14.89 47.16
N GLY A 413 36.00 -15.90 47.10
CA GLY A 413 35.04 -16.10 46.01
C GLY A 413 35.68 -16.59 44.70
N ASN A 414 36.94 -17.02 44.75
CA ASN A 414 37.71 -17.57 43.63
C ASN A 414 38.24 -18.99 43.89
N GLY A 415 37.71 -19.66 44.92
CA GLY A 415 38.12 -21.01 45.33
C GLY A 415 39.41 -21.06 46.17
N LYS A 416 39.93 -19.91 46.63
CA LYS A 416 41.02 -19.83 47.61
C LYS A 416 40.56 -19.09 48.87
N GLU A 417 40.89 -19.63 50.04
CA GLU A 417 40.65 -18.98 51.33
C GLU A 417 41.91 -18.23 51.81
N LEU A 418 41.71 -17.06 52.42
CA LEU A 418 42.77 -16.27 53.04
C LEU A 418 42.54 -16.22 54.55
N CYS A 419 43.48 -16.79 55.30
CA CYS A 419 43.36 -16.97 56.75
C CYS A 419 44.21 -15.96 57.51
N PHE A 420 43.60 -15.27 58.47
CA PHE A 420 44.24 -14.34 59.38
C PHE A 420 44.24 -14.93 60.78
N TYR A 421 45.39 -14.90 61.45
CA TYR A 421 45.44 -15.10 62.89
C TYR A 421 45.16 -13.75 63.56
N ASP A 422 44.21 -13.72 64.49
CA ASP A 422 44.10 -12.65 65.48
C ASP A 422 44.81 -13.11 66.76
#